data_AF-A0A820SCK8-F1
#
_entry.id   AF-A0A820SCK8-F1
#
_cell.length_a   1.000
_cell.length_b   1.000
_cell.length_c   1.000
_cell.angle_alpha   90.00
_cell.angle_beta   90.00
_cell.angle_gamma   90.00
#
_symmetry.space_group_name_H-M   'P 1'
#
loop_
_entity.id
_entity.type
_entity.pdbx_description
1 polymer ?
#
loop_
_entity_poly.entity_id
_entity_poly.type
_entity_poly.pdbx_seq_one_letter_code
_entity_poly.pdbx_strand_id
1 'polypeptide(L)'
;SRLHLQSLVHCHWSRVPNTNIRCQQLKLSDIRGWSVFVEDPVQMQAVYIPEEDQCTDILSLVESEDILNFCSNTLRLYNALCAQGNNRVSHEICKFVDEKQLMYCVKNAYLCGPIRIGVYDLLIALHFETHIKARSLTSTEFIIPLSDAFRNSVLLHSKNSIEQQQISTTSKYIPAMEQFLAVRPKLIKDEEYVNAFYLTRKLSEL
;
A
#
# COMPACT_ATOMS: atom_id res chain seq x y z
N SER A 1 15.26 -63.73 9.88
CA SER A 1 15.77 -62.37 9.61
C SER A 1 14.58 -61.47 9.29
N ARG A 2 14.33 -60.43 10.09
CA ARG A 2 13.23 -59.45 9.90
C ARG A 2 13.82 -58.09 9.54
N LEU A 3 14.40 -57.98 8.35
CA LEU A 3 15.02 -56.74 7.88
C LEU A 3 13.99 -56.00 7.03
N HIS A 4 13.42 -54.92 7.58
CA HIS A 4 12.54 -54.02 6.83
C HIS A 4 13.39 -52.89 6.25
N LEU A 5 13.47 -52.84 4.93
CA LEU A 5 14.08 -51.73 4.20
C LEU A 5 13.04 -50.61 4.09
N GLN A 6 13.26 -49.51 4.81
CA GLN A 6 12.39 -48.35 4.75
C GLN A 6 12.98 -47.36 3.74
N SER A 7 12.29 -47.20 2.62
CA SER A 7 12.62 -46.20 1.59
C SER A 7 11.69 -45.01 1.73
N LEU A 8 12.25 -43.80 1.77
CA LEU A 8 11.47 -42.56 1.80
C LEU A 8 11.11 -42.15 0.37
N VAL A 9 9.81 -42.01 0.12
CA VAL A 9 9.30 -41.49 -1.16
C VAL A 9 9.41 -39.96 -1.12
N HIS A 10 9.80 -39.35 -2.25
CA HIS A 10 9.75 -37.90 -2.40
C HIS A 10 8.30 -37.42 -2.24
N CYS A 11 8.09 -36.59 -1.22
CA CYS A 11 6.84 -35.88 -0.99
C CYS A 11 7.15 -34.39 -0.92
N HIS A 12 6.28 -33.58 -1.52
CA HIS A 12 6.34 -32.14 -1.40
C HIS A 12 5.39 -31.70 -0.28
N TRP A 13 5.89 -30.82 0.59
CA TRP A 13 5.10 -30.23 1.65
C TRP A 13 4.47 -28.96 1.12
N SER A 14 3.17 -28.79 1.35
CA SER A 14 2.45 -27.55 1.05
C SER A 14 1.90 -26.98 2.34
N ARG A 15 2.00 -25.67 2.47
CA ARG A 15 1.31 -24.91 3.50
C ARG A 15 -0.21 -25.12 3.39
N VAL A 16 -0.86 -25.26 4.54
CA VAL A 16 -2.32 -25.27 4.65
C VAL A 16 -2.83 -23.81 4.79
N PRO A 17 -3.85 -23.39 4.03
CA PRO A 17 -4.44 -22.05 4.16
C PRO A 17 -5.03 -21.81 5.56
N ASN A 18 -4.88 -20.58 6.07
CA ASN A 18 -5.41 -20.21 7.39
C ASN A 18 -6.95 -20.13 7.41
N THR A 19 -7.52 -19.74 6.28
CA THR A 19 -8.97 -19.56 6.09
C THR A 19 -9.40 -20.32 4.85
N ASN A 20 -10.45 -21.11 4.98
CA ASN A 20 -11.05 -21.83 3.87
C ASN A 20 -12.42 -21.24 3.54
N ILE A 21 -12.80 -21.36 2.27
CA ILE A 21 -14.13 -20.97 1.78
C ILE A 21 -15.17 -21.83 2.52
N ARG A 22 -16.16 -21.18 3.13
CA ARG A 22 -17.27 -21.86 3.79
C ARG A 22 -18.42 -22.02 2.80
N CYS A 23 -18.56 -23.22 2.26
CA CYS A 23 -19.69 -23.58 1.39
C CYS A 23 -20.84 -24.14 2.22
N GLN A 24 -22.02 -23.55 2.09
CA GLN A 24 -23.25 -24.10 2.64
C GLN A 24 -23.95 -24.95 1.57
N GLN A 25 -24.28 -26.19 1.91
CA GLN A 25 -24.99 -27.11 1.03
C GLN A 25 -26.38 -27.40 1.57
N LEU A 26 -27.40 -27.28 0.71
CA LEU A 26 -28.79 -27.50 1.06
C LEU A 26 -29.45 -28.38 0.01
N LYS A 27 -29.99 -29.54 0.40
CA LYS A 27 -30.85 -30.32 -0.49
C LYS A 27 -32.22 -29.65 -0.57
N LEU A 28 -32.59 -29.17 -1.75
CA LEU A 28 -33.87 -28.47 -1.97
C LEU A 28 -35.02 -29.46 -2.15
N SER A 29 -34.83 -30.52 -2.95
CA SER A 29 -35.76 -31.65 -3.13
C SER A 29 -35.12 -32.74 -3.99
N ASP A 30 -35.77 -33.90 -4.17
CA ASP A 30 -35.27 -34.95 -5.08
C ASP A 30 -35.32 -34.53 -6.56
N ILE A 31 -36.21 -33.60 -6.91
CA ILE A 31 -36.35 -33.09 -8.29
C ILE A 31 -35.41 -31.89 -8.54
N ARG A 32 -35.30 -30.97 -7.58
CA ARG A 32 -34.45 -29.76 -7.68
C ARG A 32 -33.00 -29.98 -7.27
N GLY A 33 -32.68 -31.11 -6.65
CA GLY A 33 -31.34 -31.47 -6.24
C GLY A 33 -30.79 -30.61 -5.08
N TRP A 34 -29.50 -30.30 -5.16
CA TRP A 34 -28.73 -29.59 -4.14
C TRP A 34 -28.44 -28.15 -4.57
N SER A 35 -28.56 -27.23 -3.63
CA SER A 35 -28.11 -25.85 -3.72
C SER A 35 -26.81 -25.71 -2.94
N VAL A 36 -25.85 -24.98 -3.51
CA VAL A 36 -24.60 -24.62 -2.83
C VAL A 36 -24.43 -23.12 -2.94
N PHE A 37 -24.14 -22.45 -1.82
CA PHE A 37 -23.83 -21.03 -1.81
C PHE A 37 -22.66 -20.72 -0.89
N VAL A 38 -21.99 -19.60 -1.18
CA VAL A 38 -20.80 -19.11 -0.49
C VAL A 38 -21.09 -17.67 -0.08
N GLU A 39 -20.96 -17.37 1.21
CA GLU A 39 -21.23 -16.03 1.76
C GLU A 39 -19.99 -15.14 1.70
N ASP A 40 -18.85 -15.65 2.19
CA ASP A 40 -17.61 -14.87 2.31
C ASP A 40 -16.54 -15.34 1.30
N PRO A 41 -16.09 -14.48 0.37
CA PRO A 41 -15.00 -14.80 -0.53
C PRO A 41 -13.65 -14.75 0.21
N VAL A 42 -12.80 -15.73 -0.04
CA VAL A 42 -11.41 -15.76 0.47
C VAL A 42 -10.47 -15.40 -0.68
N GLN A 43 -9.58 -14.42 -0.43
CA GLN A 43 -8.56 -13.99 -1.38
C GLN A 43 -7.20 -14.54 -0.98
N MET A 44 -6.40 -14.92 -1.96
CA MET A 44 -5.02 -15.38 -1.80
C MET A 44 -4.17 -14.69 -2.86
N GLN A 45 -2.92 -14.37 -2.51
CA GLN A 45 -1.93 -13.85 -3.46
C GLN A 45 -0.89 -14.93 -3.70
N ALA A 46 -0.64 -15.25 -4.97
CA ALA A 46 0.36 -16.22 -5.38
C ALA A 46 1.44 -15.55 -6.25
N VAL A 47 2.63 -16.10 -6.22
CA VAL A 47 3.75 -15.76 -7.09
C VAL A 47 3.86 -16.83 -8.16
N TYR A 48 3.90 -16.41 -9.42
CA TYR A 48 4.10 -17.29 -10.56
C TYR A 48 5.59 -17.35 -10.92
N ILE A 49 6.11 -18.58 -11.06
CA ILE A 49 7.50 -18.88 -11.40
C ILE A 49 7.52 -19.39 -12.84
N PRO A 50 7.96 -18.58 -13.81
CA PRO A 50 7.88 -18.93 -15.22
C PRO A 50 8.82 -20.08 -15.62
N GLU A 51 9.94 -20.27 -14.91
CA GLU A 51 10.92 -21.32 -15.20
C GLU A 51 10.37 -22.73 -14.93
N GLU A 52 9.50 -22.85 -13.92
CA GLU A 52 8.89 -24.12 -13.50
C GLU A 52 7.44 -24.26 -13.96
N ASP A 53 6.85 -23.21 -14.54
CA ASP A 53 5.42 -23.10 -14.88
C ASP A 53 4.51 -23.44 -13.70
N GLN A 54 4.89 -22.95 -12.50
CA GLN A 54 4.19 -23.22 -11.24
C GLN A 54 3.89 -21.94 -10.47
N CYS A 55 2.84 -21.98 -9.66
CA CYS A 55 2.49 -20.89 -8.75
C CYS A 55 2.61 -21.32 -7.28
N THR A 56 3.17 -20.44 -6.46
CA THR A 56 3.36 -20.65 -5.03
C THR A 56 2.65 -19.56 -4.25
N ASP A 57 1.94 -19.92 -3.17
CA ASP A 57 1.33 -18.92 -2.27
C ASP A 57 2.43 -18.01 -1.70
N ILE A 58 2.19 -16.69 -1.67
CA ILE A 58 3.13 -15.71 -1.13
C ILE A 58 3.51 -16.00 0.33
N LEU A 59 2.60 -16.65 1.08
CA LEU A 59 2.87 -17.05 2.46
C LEU A 59 3.77 -18.28 2.57
N SER A 60 3.80 -19.14 1.55
CA SER A 60 4.66 -20.32 1.48
C SER A 60 6.10 -19.98 1.11
N LEU A 61 6.37 -18.76 0.63
CA LEU A 61 7.73 -18.31 0.32
C LEU A 61 8.69 -18.39 1.51
N VAL A 62 8.18 -18.40 2.74
CA VAL A 62 9.02 -18.58 3.95
C VAL A 62 9.71 -19.95 3.99
N GLU A 63 9.19 -20.95 3.27
CA GLU A 63 9.74 -22.30 3.22
C GLU A 63 10.90 -22.41 2.20
N SER A 64 11.01 -21.46 1.26
CA SER A 64 12.07 -21.41 0.24
C SER A 64 12.82 -20.09 0.30
N GLU A 65 14.00 -20.10 0.93
CA GLU A 65 14.82 -18.90 1.11
C GLU A 65 15.31 -18.31 -0.22
N ASP A 66 15.60 -19.14 -1.22
CA ASP A 66 16.10 -18.68 -2.52
C ASP A 66 15.07 -17.81 -3.26
N ILE A 67 13.83 -18.29 -3.37
CA ILE A 67 12.73 -17.58 -4.02
C ILE A 67 12.38 -16.33 -3.19
N LEU A 68 12.35 -16.45 -1.87
CA LEU A 68 12.10 -15.32 -0.98
C LEU A 68 13.12 -14.19 -1.16
N ASN A 69 14.41 -14.54 -1.22
CA ASN A 69 15.49 -13.59 -1.43
C ASN A 69 15.41 -12.95 -2.81
N PHE A 70 15.11 -13.73 -3.85
CA PHE A 70 14.88 -13.22 -5.19
C PHE A 70 13.72 -12.21 -5.22
N CYS A 71 12.55 -12.56 -4.68
CA CYS A 71 11.40 -11.66 -4.62
C CYS A 71 11.69 -10.39 -3.82
N SER A 72 12.36 -10.51 -2.67
CA SER A 72 12.77 -9.37 -1.83
C SER A 72 13.71 -8.41 -2.58
N ASN A 73 14.69 -8.94 -3.29
CA ASN A 73 15.62 -8.14 -4.09
C ASN A 73 14.96 -7.52 -5.32
N THR A 74 13.99 -8.20 -5.94
CA THR A 74 13.20 -7.63 -7.03
C THR A 74 12.35 -6.44 -6.56
N LEU A 75 11.72 -6.53 -5.38
CA LEU A 75 10.99 -5.39 -4.80
C LEU A 75 11.93 -4.21 -4.51
N ARG A 76 13.14 -4.48 -4.00
CA ARG A 76 14.17 -3.45 -3.80
C ARG A 76 14.62 -2.82 -5.11
N LEU A 77 14.75 -3.61 -6.17
CA LEU A 77 15.08 -3.12 -7.50
C LEU A 77 13.97 -2.19 -8.02
N TYR A 78 12.69 -2.58 -7.90
CA TYR A 78 11.56 -1.73 -8.29
C TYR A 78 11.55 -0.40 -7.52
N ASN A 79 11.81 -0.44 -6.22
CA ASN A 79 11.97 0.77 -5.41
C ASN A 79 13.12 1.65 -5.94
N ALA A 80 14.29 1.08 -6.19
CA ALA A 80 15.44 1.82 -6.73
C ALA A 80 15.16 2.46 -8.10
N LEU A 81 14.36 1.82 -8.95
CA LEU A 81 13.96 2.36 -10.26
C LEU A 81 12.99 3.55 -10.15
N CYS A 82 12.12 3.56 -9.14
CA CYS A 82 11.19 4.65 -8.84
C CYS A 82 11.85 5.85 -8.16
N ALA A 83 13.08 5.70 -7.67
CA ALA A 83 13.77 6.71 -6.88
C ALA A 83 13.85 8.07 -7.60
N GLN A 84 13.90 9.13 -6.78
CA GLN A 84 14.04 10.53 -7.25
C GLN A 84 12.89 11.07 -8.10
N GLY A 85 11.70 10.46 -8.03
CA GLY A 85 10.48 11.00 -8.66
C GLY A 85 10.33 10.62 -10.13
N ASN A 86 10.81 9.42 -10.49
CA ASN A 86 10.62 8.86 -11.81
C ASN A 86 9.20 8.28 -12.00
N ASN A 87 8.21 9.18 -12.08
CA ASN A 87 6.79 8.78 -12.16
C ASN A 87 6.47 7.91 -13.38
N ARG A 88 7.22 8.07 -14.49
CA ARG A 88 7.03 7.26 -15.69
C ARG A 88 7.28 5.78 -15.41
N VAL A 89 8.38 5.46 -14.73
CA VAL A 89 8.69 4.07 -14.37
C VAL A 89 7.74 3.57 -13.29
N SER A 90 7.35 4.42 -12.35
CA SER A 90 6.31 4.09 -11.36
C SER A 90 5.00 3.65 -12.01
N HIS A 91 4.53 4.37 -13.05
CA HIS A 91 3.33 3.98 -13.79
C HIS A 91 3.45 2.65 -14.53
N GLU A 92 4.63 2.33 -15.08
CA GLU A 92 4.86 1.03 -15.70
C GLU A 92 4.90 -0.10 -14.65
N ILE A 93 5.50 0.15 -13.48
CA ILE A 93 5.53 -0.81 -12.37
C ILE A 93 4.12 -1.12 -11.85
N CYS A 94 3.22 -0.12 -11.81
CA CYS A 94 1.82 -0.33 -11.44
C CYS A 94 1.06 -1.31 -12.36
N LYS A 95 1.56 -1.64 -13.56
CA LYS A 95 0.98 -2.69 -14.41
C LYS A 95 1.34 -4.10 -13.95
N PHE A 96 2.48 -4.24 -13.25
CA PHE A 96 2.95 -5.51 -12.70
C PHE A 96 2.48 -5.70 -11.25
N VAL A 97 2.41 -4.61 -10.49
CA VAL A 97 2.01 -4.59 -9.09
C VAL A 97 0.79 -3.72 -8.91
N ASP A 98 -0.37 -4.36 -8.77
CA ASP A 98 -1.67 -3.68 -8.65
C ASP A 98 -1.94 -3.15 -7.23
N GLU A 99 -2.79 -2.13 -7.12
CA GLU A 99 -3.25 -1.58 -5.84
C GLU A 99 -3.86 -2.67 -4.93
N LYS A 100 -4.66 -3.58 -5.51
CA LYS A 100 -5.30 -4.67 -4.76
C LYS A 100 -4.27 -5.63 -4.17
N GLN A 101 -3.18 -5.90 -4.88
CA GLN A 101 -2.09 -6.77 -4.41
C GLN A 101 -1.33 -6.09 -3.28
N LEU A 102 -0.99 -4.80 -3.43
CA LEU A 102 -0.37 -4.03 -2.36
C LEU A 102 -1.24 -4.00 -1.11
N MET A 103 -2.54 -3.75 -1.27
CA MET A 103 -3.49 -3.67 -0.17
C MET A 103 -3.69 -5.02 0.52
N TYR A 104 -3.65 -6.13 -0.22
CA TYR A 104 -3.65 -7.47 0.36
C TYR A 104 -2.43 -7.68 1.25
N CYS A 105 -1.22 -7.36 0.75
CA CYS A 105 0.01 -7.47 1.52
C CYS A 105 0.01 -6.61 2.79
N VAL A 106 -0.53 -5.39 2.73
CA VAL A 106 -0.65 -4.47 3.88
C VAL A 106 -1.57 -5.04 4.95
N LYS A 107 -2.71 -5.60 4.56
CA LYS A 107 -3.71 -6.16 5.49
C LYS A 107 -3.30 -7.51 6.08
N ASN A 108 -2.43 -8.25 5.41
CA ASN A 108 -2.07 -9.60 5.82
C ASN A 108 -1.10 -9.59 7.02
N ALA A 109 -1.51 -10.21 8.13
CA ALA A 109 -0.68 -10.33 9.33
C ALA A 109 0.44 -11.39 9.22
N TYR A 110 0.28 -12.38 8.34
CA TYR A 110 1.19 -13.53 8.24
C TYR A 110 2.28 -13.38 7.17
N LEU A 111 2.32 -12.24 6.47
CA LEU A 111 3.31 -11.98 5.45
C LEU A 111 4.73 -11.96 6.05
N CYS A 112 5.68 -12.59 5.35
CA CYS A 112 7.08 -12.65 5.75
C CYS A 112 7.71 -11.24 5.80
N GLY A 113 8.65 -11.06 6.73
CA GLY A 113 9.26 -9.76 7.03
C GLY A 113 9.94 -9.08 5.83
N PRO A 114 10.84 -9.75 5.09
CA PRO A 114 11.54 -9.14 3.96
C PRO A 114 10.59 -8.63 2.86
N ILE A 115 9.56 -9.42 2.51
CA ILE A 115 8.55 -9.02 1.52
C ILE A 115 7.70 -7.87 2.06
N ARG A 116 7.29 -7.92 3.33
CA ARG A 116 6.52 -6.84 3.96
C ARG A 116 7.25 -5.50 3.88
N ILE A 117 8.54 -5.48 4.21
CA ILE A 117 9.37 -4.27 4.11
C ILE A 117 9.45 -3.80 2.66
N GLY A 118 9.78 -4.70 1.73
CA GLY A 118 9.90 -4.36 0.31
C GLY A 118 8.60 -3.81 -0.29
N VAL A 119 7.44 -4.35 0.09
CA VAL A 119 6.13 -3.88 -0.36
C VAL A 119 5.82 -2.49 0.20
N TYR A 120 6.10 -2.24 1.49
CA TYR A 120 5.88 -0.91 2.08
C TYR A 120 6.78 0.15 1.47
N ASP A 121 8.07 -0.17 1.30
CA ASP A 121 9.01 0.73 0.67
C ASP A 121 8.59 1.05 -0.77
N LEU A 122 8.17 0.02 -1.52
CA LEU A 122 7.66 0.20 -2.89
C LEU A 122 6.39 1.06 -2.93
N LEU A 123 5.44 0.85 -2.02
CA LEU A 123 4.21 1.64 -1.95
C LEU A 123 4.51 3.12 -1.65
N ILE A 124 5.47 3.39 -0.75
CA ILE A 124 5.93 4.75 -0.47
C ILE A 124 6.59 5.35 -1.71
N ALA A 125 7.50 4.62 -2.35
CA ALA A 125 8.22 5.07 -3.54
C ALA A 125 7.28 5.38 -4.71
N LEU A 126 6.29 4.53 -4.97
CA LEU A 126 5.34 4.68 -6.07
C LEU A 126 4.39 5.87 -5.86
N HIS A 127 3.81 6.02 -4.67
CA HIS A 127 2.65 6.90 -4.49
C HIS A 127 2.91 8.13 -3.62
N PHE A 128 3.89 8.08 -2.72
CA PHE A 128 4.05 9.12 -1.70
C PHE A 128 5.36 9.88 -1.78
N GLU A 129 6.45 9.26 -2.26
CA GLU A 129 7.80 9.79 -2.17
C GLU A 129 7.94 11.19 -2.80
N THR A 130 7.36 11.40 -3.98
CA THR A 130 7.42 12.69 -4.69
C THR A 130 6.78 13.82 -3.91
N HIS A 131 5.54 13.60 -3.45
CA HIS A 131 4.79 14.60 -2.72
C HIS A 131 5.34 14.83 -1.30
N ILE A 132 5.80 13.77 -0.62
CA ILE A 132 6.48 13.88 0.68
C ILE A 132 7.74 14.74 0.54
N LYS A 133 8.58 14.49 -0.48
CA LYS A 133 9.77 15.29 -0.74
C LYS A 133 9.43 16.75 -1.02
N ALA A 134 8.44 17.01 -1.87
CA ALA A 134 7.99 18.38 -2.15
C ALA A 134 7.53 19.10 -0.87
N ARG A 135 6.73 18.44 -0.02
CA ARG A 135 6.29 19.00 1.26
C ARG A 135 7.41 19.19 2.28
N SER A 136 8.39 18.30 2.27
CA SER A 136 9.56 18.36 3.14
C SER A 136 10.45 19.55 2.77
N LEU A 137 10.66 19.78 1.47
CA LEU A 137 11.41 20.93 0.97
C LEU A 137 10.72 22.25 1.33
N THR A 138 9.40 22.35 1.15
CA THR A 138 8.63 23.56 1.52
C THR A 138 8.21 23.55 3.00
N SER A 139 8.86 22.76 3.87
CA SER A 139 8.45 22.65 5.28
C SER A 139 8.89 23.84 6.12
N THR A 140 10.04 24.41 5.77
CA THR A 140 10.69 25.55 6.43
C THR A 140 10.21 26.91 5.90
N GLU A 141 9.45 26.91 4.81
CA GLU A 141 8.90 28.11 4.19
C GLU A 141 7.48 28.40 4.74
N PHE A 142 7.26 29.63 5.18
CA PHE A 142 5.99 30.08 5.75
C PHE A 142 5.41 31.22 4.91
N ILE A 143 4.75 30.86 3.81
CA ILE A 143 4.06 31.79 2.94
C ILE A 143 2.59 31.83 3.37
N ILE A 144 2.13 32.97 3.90
CA ILE A 144 0.76 33.16 4.39
C ILE A 144 0.08 34.25 3.54
N PRO A 145 -1.01 33.92 2.82
CA PRO A 145 -1.76 34.92 2.07
C PRO A 145 -2.60 35.79 3.01
N LEU A 146 -2.62 37.09 2.74
CA LEU A 146 -3.51 38.03 3.44
C LEU A 146 -4.95 37.76 3.00
N SER A 147 -5.71 37.07 3.85
CA SER A 147 -7.10 36.70 3.61
C SER A 147 -7.93 36.97 4.88
N ASP A 148 -9.25 37.09 4.75
CA ASP A 148 -10.13 37.25 5.91
C ASP A 148 -10.03 36.06 6.88
N ALA A 149 -9.70 34.87 6.36
CA ALA A 149 -9.42 33.68 7.17
C ALA A 149 -8.18 33.87 8.06
N PHE A 150 -7.13 34.54 7.57
CA PHE A 150 -5.98 34.94 8.39
C PHE A 150 -6.34 35.98 9.45
N ARG A 151 -7.17 36.97 9.10
CA ARG A 151 -7.63 37.96 10.08
C ARG A 151 -8.44 37.30 11.21
N ASN A 152 -9.30 36.36 10.88
CA ASN A 152 -10.13 35.65 11.85
C ASN A 152 -9.31 34.71 12.75
N SER A 153 -8.29 34.03 12.22
CA SER A 153 -7.43 33.13 13.02
C SER A 153 -6.58 33.89 14.06
N VAL A 154 -6.06 35.06 13.69
CA VAL A 154 -5.34 35.97 14.61
C VAL A 154 -6.29 36.52 15.69
N LEU A 155 -7.51 36.90 15.31
CA LEU A 155 -8.51 37.43 16.25
C LEU A 155 -9.02 36.37 17.25
N LEU A 156 -9.16 35.11 16.83
CA LEU A 156 -9.50 33.98 17.72
C LEU A 156 -8.39 33.73 18.76
N HIS A 157 -7.10 33.78 18.35
CA HIS A 157 -5.98 33.67 19.27
C HIS A 157 -5.84 34.89 20.21
N SER A 158 -6.18 36.09 19.73
CA SER A 158 -6.16 37.32 20.54
C SER A 158 -7.27 37.38 21.59
N LYS A 159 -8.45 36.79 21.33
CA LYS A 159 -9.56 36.73 22.31
C LYS A 159 -9.29 35.67 23.38
N ASN A 160 -8.76 34.52 22.98
CA ASN A 160 -8.37 33.46 23.92
C ASN A 160 -7.24 33.90 24.87
N SER A 161 -6.34 34.77 24.43
CA SER A 161 -5.26 35.30 25.28
C SER A 161 -5.73 36.30 26.34
N ILE A 162 -6.89 36.95 26.16
CA ILE A 162 -7.48 37.85 27.16
C ILE A 162 -8.26 37.07 28.22
N GLU A 163 -8.88 35.94 27.87
CA GLU A 163 -9.58 35.06 28.84
C GLU A 163 -8.63 34.12 29.61
N GLN A 164 -7.40 33.88 29.14
CA GLN A 164 -6.49 32.86 29.69
C GLN A 164 -5.45 33.38 30.70
N GLN A 165 -5.42 34.67 31.04
CA GLN A 165 -4.47 35.19 32.05
C GLN A 165 -4.74 34.70 33.49
N GLN A 166 -5.80 33.91 33.72
CA GLN A 166 -6.13 33.37 35.05
C GLN A 166 -5.91 31.86 35.23
N ILE A 167 -5.42 31.13 34.22
CA ILE A 167 -5.15 29.68 34.37
C ILE A 167 -3.65 29.41 34.21
N SER A 168 -3.01 29.35 35.38
CA SER A 168 -1.72 28.74 35.72
C SER A 168 -1.14 27.69 34.75
N THR A 169 0.15 27.87 34.45
CA THR A 169 1.22 26.85 34.35
C THR A 169 0.95 25.54 33.59
N THR A 170 1.72 25.34 32.51
CA THR A 170 2.10 24.02 31.94
C THR A 170 0.98 23.14 31.37
N SER A 171 0.15 23.67 30.48
CA SER A 171 -0.51 22.83 29.47
C SER A 171 0.18 23.06 28.12
N LYS A 172 0.97 22.07 27.67
CA LYS A 172 1.53 22.08 26.32
C LYS A 172 0.38 22.02 25.34
N TYR A 173 0.18 23.10 24.58
CA TYR A 173 -0.83 23.21 23.54
C TYR A 173 -0.81 21.97 22.63
N ILE A 174 -1.96 21.30 22.48
CA ILE A 174 -2.16 20.31 21.41
C ILE A 174 -2.30 21.13 20.12
N PRO A 175 -1.40 21.00 19.13
CA PRO A 175 -1.52 21.75 17.89
C PRO A 175 -2.84 21.38 17.19
N ALA A 176 -3.74 22.35 17.04
CA ALA A 176 -5.01 22.15 16.36
C ALA A 176 -4.77 21.93 14.86
N MET A 177 -5.37 20.88 14.29
CA MET A 177 -5.19 20.49 12.89
C MET A 177 -5.92 21.40 11.87
N GLU A 178 -6.81 22.28 12.32
CA GLU A 178 -7.93 22.67 11.46
C GLU A 178 -7.71 23.89 10.56
N GLN A 179 -6.68 24.73 10.76
CA GLN A 179 -6.49 25.89 9.88
C GLN A 179 -5.01 26.23 9.64
N PHE A 180 -4.35 25.41 8.83
CA PHE A 180 -3.08 25.79 8.22
C PHE A 180 -3.35 26.73 7.04
N LEU A 181 -3.18 28.04 7.28
CA LEU A 181 -3.30 29.09 6.26
C LEU A 181 -2.07 29.18 5.36
N ALA A 182 -0.99 28.48 5.70
CA ALA A 182 0.23 28.47 4.91
C ALA A 182 0.01 27.79 3.56
N VAL A 183 0.53 28.39 2.50
CA VAL A 183 0.53 27.77 1.17
C VAL A 183 1.40 26.51 1.21
N ARG A 184 0.86 25.40 0.73
CA ARG A 184 1.54 24.11 0.67
C ARG A 184 1.32 23.46 -0.71
N PRO A 185 2.28 22.68 -1.21
CA PRO A 185 2.10 21.94 -2.46
C PRO A 185 0.90 21.00 -2.30
N LYS A 186 0.04 20.99 -3.32
CA LYS A 186 -1.14 20.12 -3.38
C LYS A 186 -0.76 18.81 -4.09
N LEU A 187 -1.31 17.71 -3.61
CA LEU A 187 -1.24 16.44 -4.33
C LEU A 187 -2.21 16.51 -5.52
N ILE A 188 -1.67 16.39 -6.72
CA ILE A 188 -2.46 16.26 -7.95
C ILE A 188 -2.51 14.77 -8.27
N LYS A 189 -3.69 14.26 -8.61
CA LYS A 189 -3.87 12.85 -8.99
C LYS A 189 -3.59 12.67 -10.48
N ASP A 190 -3.07 11.50 -10.85
CA ASP A 190 -2.55 11.27 -12.20
C ASP A 190 -3.59 11.35 -13.33
N GLU A 191 -4.89 11.19 -13.05
CA GLU A 191 -5.96 11.43 -14.04
C GLU A 191 -5.95 12.86 -14.60
N GLU A 192 -5.48 13.84 -13.82
CA GLU A 192 -5.31 15.24 -14.25
C GLU A 192 -3.96 15.46 -14.95
N TYR A 193 -2.90 14.76 -14.51
CA TYR A 193 -1.55 14.86 -15.10
C TYR A 193 -1.44 14.21 -16.48
N VAL A 194 -2.04 13.03 -16.66
CA VAL A 194 -2.12 12.32 -17.94
C VAL A 194 -2.76 13.24 -18.98
N ASN A 195 -3.91 13.83 -18.66
CA ASN A 195 -4.57 14.80 -19.54
C ASN A 195 -3.69 16.02 -19.85
N ALA A 196 -3.00 16.58 -18.85
CA ALA A 196 -2.09 17.70 -19.06
C ALA A 196 -0.88 17.34 -19.96
N PHE A 197 -0.31 16.14 -19.82
CA PHE A 197 0.84 15.66 -20.60
C PHE A 197 0.49 15.27 -22.04
N TYR A 198 -0.68 14.66 -22.26
CA TYR A 198 -1.16 14.36 -23.60
C TYR A 198 -1.58 15.64 -24.35
N LEU A 199 -2.10 16.66 -23.65
CA LEU A 199 -2.41 17.96 -24.23
C LEU A 199 -1.14 18.75 -24.61
N THR A 200 -0.09 18.74 -23.78
CA THR A 200 1.16 19.42 -24.12
C THR A 200 1.88 18.76 -25.30
N ARG A 201 1.81 17.43 -25.45
CA ARG A 201 2.39 16.72 -26.60
C ARG A 201 1.63 16.97 -27.91
N LYS A 202 0.29 17.05 -27.87
CA LYS A 202 -0.53 17.42 -29.04
C LYS A 202 -0.27 18.85 -29.53
N LEU A 203 0.11 19.76 -28.63
CA LEU A 203 0.44 21.14 -28.96
C LEU A 203 1.87 21.33 -29.48
N SER A 204 2.79 20.40 -29.17
CA SER A 204 4.16 20.41 -29.73
C SER A 204 4.29 19.72 -31.09
N GLU A 205 3.25 18.99 -31.52
CA GLU A 205 3.17 18.29 -32.81
C GLU A 205 2.29 19.05 -33.84
N LEU A 206 1.88 20.28 -33.50
CA LEU A 206 1.20 21.26 -34.36
C LEU A 206 2.12 22.48 -34.59
#